data_AF-A0A376WQN5-F1
#
_entry.id   AF-A0A376WQN5-F1
#
_cell.length_a   1.000
_cell.length_b   1.000
_cell.length_c   1.000
_cell.angle_alpha   90.00
_cell.angle_beta   90.00
_cell.angle_gamma   90.00
#
_symmetry.space_group_name_H-M   'P 1'
#
loop_
_entity.id
_entity.type
_entity.pdbx_description
1 polymer ?
#
loop_
_entity_poly.entity_id
_entity_poly.type
_entity_poly.pdbx_seq_one_letter_code
_entity_poly.pdbx_strand_id
1 'polypeptide(L)'
;MTDISSYYRNTTSVDLKRLPDDVEATRSVVESALTEGAIGYRKFSVLKGKRLFAILRLADGSQPPFGASVTSEKGRELGMVADEGLAWLSGVTPGETLSVNWDGKIQCQVNVPETAISDQQLLLPCTPQK
;
A
#
# COMPACT_ATOMS: atom_id res chain seq x y z
N MET A 1 -22.64 -34.10 -27.95
CA MET A 1 -23.48 -33.19 -27.15
C MET A 1 -23.62 -33.78 -25.77
N THR A 2 -23.01 -33.13 -24.77
CA THR A 2 -23.46 -33.08 -23.37
C THR A 2 -22.52 -32.11 -22.65
N ASP A 3 -22.86 -30.83 -22.75
CA ASP A 3 -22.45 -29.79 -21.82
C ASP A 3 -22.91 -30.17 -20.42
N ILE A 4 -21.97 -30.32 -19.48
CA ILE A 4 -22.27 -30.34 -18.05
C ILE A 4 -21.39 -29.27 -17.40
N SER A 5 -21.93 -28.06 -17.39
CA SER A 5 -21.53 -26.99 -16.50
C SER A 5 -22.22 -27.21 -15.15
N SER A 6 -21.48 -27.74 -14.18
CA SER A 6 -21.94 -27.82 -12.79
C SER A 6 -20.79 -27.49 -11.84
N TYR A 7 -20.30 -26.25 -11.94
CA TYR A 7 -19.49 -25.71 -10.84
C TYR A 7 -20.42 -25.14 -9.79
N TYR A 8 -20.76 -25.98 -8.82
CA TYR A 8 -21.46 -25.60 -7.61
C TYR A 8 -20.52 -24.74 -6.76
N ARG A 9 -20.59 -23.41 -6.88
CA ARG A 9 -19.85 -22.50 -6.01
C ARG A 9 -20.72 -22.20 -4.80
N ASN A 10 -20.49 -22.93 -3.71
CA ASN A 10 -21.13 -22.66 -2.43
C ASN A 10 -20.53 -21.37 -1.85
N THR A 11 -21.22 -20.24 -1.99
CA THR A 11 -20.79 -18.97 -1.40
C THR A 11 -21.25 -18.93 0.06
N THR A 12 -20.39 -19.40 0.96
CA THR A 12 -20.61 -19.20 2.40
C THR A 12 -20.14 -17.79 2.76
N SER A 13 -21.09 -16.85 2.82
CA SER A 13 -20.88 -15.55 3.45
C SER A 13 -20.86 -15.75 4.97
N VAL A 14 -19.73 -15.43 5.61
CA VAL A 14 -19.65 -15.32 7.07
C VAL A 14 -19.54 -13.83 7.39
N ASP A 15 -20.64 -13.29 7.92
CA ASP A 15 -20.69 -12.01 8.62
C ASP A 15 -19.79 -12.09 9.85
N LEU A 16 -18.68 -11.35 9.85
CA LEU A 16 -17.77 -11.20 10.98
C LEU A 16 -17.82 -9.76 11.50
N LYS A 17 -18.96 -9.43 12.10
CA LYS A 17 -19.03 -8.37 13.10
C LYS A 17 -18.01 -8.65 14.22
N ARG A 18 -17.13 -7.65 14.42
CA ARG A 18 -16.31 -7.36 15.63
C ARG A 18 -15.06 -8.21 15.83
N LEU A 19 -13.93 -7.67 15.36
CA LEU A 19 -12.61 -7.92 15.95
C LEU A 19 -11.90 -6.57 16.16
N PRO A 20 -11.34 -6.31 17.36
CA PRO A 20 -10.67 -5.05 17.68
C PRO A 20 -9.31 -4.91 16.99
N ASP A 21 -8.90 -3.66 16.84
CA ASP A 21 -7.64 -3.22 16.25
C ASP A 21 -6.42 -3.82 16.95
N ASP A 22 -5.36 -3.98 16.14
CA ASP A 22 -3.95 -3.91 16.56
C ASP A 22 -3.12 -5.21 16.67
N VAL A 23 -3.35 -6.23 15.83
CA VAL A 23 -2.36 -7.31 15.63
C VAL A 23 -2.38 -7.91 14.23
N GLU A 24 -1.25 -7.81 13.50
CA GLU A 24 -1.01 -8.59 12.28
C GLU A 24 0.22 -9.49 12.50
N ALA A 25 -0.04 -10.78 12.79
CA ALA A 25 0.99 -11.76 13.11
C ALA A 25 1.63 -12.31 11.83
N THR A 26 2.88 -11.91 11.55
CA THR A 26 3.62 -12.45 10.41
C THR A 26 4.41 -13.70 10.83
N ARG A 27 3.91 -14.86 10.40
CA ARG A 27 4.59 -16.18 10.29
C ARG A 27 5.01 -16.87 11.60
N SER A 28 4.20 -17.84 12.02
CA SER A 28 4.62 -18.92 12.92
C SER A 28 5.44 -19.96 12.15
N VAL A 29 6.51 -20.45 12.80
CA VAL A 29 7.42 -21.54 12.42
C VAL A 29 8.66 -21.12 11.61
N VAL A 30 9.77 -20.89 12.33
CA VAL A 30 11.11 -21.27 11.86
C VAL A 30 11.77 -22.03 13.01
N GLU A 31 12.19 -23.25 12.71
CA GLU A 31 12.84 -24.22 13.58
C GLU A 31 14.12 -23.63 14.19
N SER A 32 14.20 -23.63 15.51
CA SER A 32 15.35 -23.16 16.29
C SER A 32 16.41 -24.25 16.34
N ALA A 33 17.54 -24.03 15.66
CA ALA A 33 18.82 -24.58 16.08
C ALA A 33 19.74 -23.42 16.50
N LEU A 34 19.40 -22.78 17.62
CA LEU A 34 20.26 -21.81 18.28
C LEU A 34 21.38 -22.58 18.99
N THR A 35 22.60 -22.51 18.46
CA THR A 35 23.80 -22.82 19.24
C THR A 35 23.96 -21.77 20.33
N GLU A 36 24.25 -22.20 21.56
CA GLU A 36 24.60 -21.33 22.69
C GLU A 36 25.63 -20.26 22.28
N GLY A 37 25.38 -18.99 22.60
CA GLY A 37 26.43 -17.96 22.70
C GLY A 37 26.44 -16.81 21.68
N ALA A 38 25.53 -16.73 20.71
CA ALA A 38 25.50 -15.61 19.76
C ALA A 38 24.52 -14.50 20.18
N ILE A 39 25.03 -13.32 20.54
CA ILE A 39 24.23 -12.08 20.61
C ILE A 39 24.05 -11.56 19.18
N GLY A 40 23.04 -12.09 18.49
CA GLY A 40 22.65 -11.61 17.17
C GLY A 40 21.93 -10.27 17.26
N TYR A 41 22.61 -9.17 16.94
CA TYR A 41 21.96 -7.88 16.73
C TYR A 41 21.07 -7.95 15.49
N ARG A 42 19.76 -8.15 15.68
CA ARG A 42 18.77 -8.07 14.59
C ARG A 42 18.25 -6.64 14.50
N LYS A 43 18.68 -5.94 13.45
CA LYS A 43 18.12 -4.64 13.08
C LYS A 43 16.76 -4.87 12.43
N PHE A 44 15.69 -4.78 13.22
CA PHE A 44 14.35 -4.75 12.66
C PHE A 44 14.20 -3.43 11.90
N SER A 45 14.16 -3.49 10.57
CA SER A 45 13.75 -2.38 9.73
C SER A 45 12.24 -2.17 9.90
N VAL A 46 11.84 -1.62 11.05
CA VAL A 46 10.47 -1.18 11.26
C VAL A 46 10.18 -0.12 10.21
N LEU A 47 9.17 -0.36 9.36
CA LEU A 47 8.67 0.62 8.39
C LEU A 47 8.08 1.80 9.16
N LYS A 48 8.94 2.74 9.56
CA LYS A 48 8.52 3.97 10.24
C LYS A 48 7.85 4.87 9.21
N GLY A 49 6.56 5.13 9.39
CA GLY A 49 5.77 6.06 8.59
C GLY A 49 4.27 5.85 8.80
N LYS A 50 3.45 6.69 8.17
CA LYS A 50 2.00 6.62 8.22
C LYS A 50 1.48 5.67 7.15
N ARG A 51 0.35 5.03 7.42
CA ARG A 51 -0.46 4.34 6.40
C ARG A 51 -1.54 5.32 5.92
N LEU A 52 -1.72 5.47 4.61
CA LEU A 52 -2.69 6.41 4.04
C LEU A 52 -3.49 5.77 2.91
N PHE A 53 -4.74 6.19 2.79
CA PHE A 53 -5.59 5.91 1.64
C PHE A 53 -5.61 7.15 0.75
N ALA A 54 -4.79 7.18 -0.30
CA ALA A 54 -4.71 8.33 -1.19
C ALA A 54 -5.63 8.15 -2.40
N ILE A 55 -6.50 9.12 -2.67
CA ILE A 55 -7.20 9.21 -3.96
C ILE A 55 -6.39 10.16 -4.83
N LEU A 56 -5.83 9.65 -5.92
CA LEU A 56 -4.99 10.41 -6.84
C LEU A 56 -5.82 10.93 -8.01
N ARG A 57 -5.70 12.23 -8.29
CA ARG A 57 -6.36 12.89 -9.43
C ARG A 57 -5.37 13.74 -10.19
N LEU A 58 -5.26 13.56 -11.50
CA LEU A 58 -4.44 14.41 -12.36
C LEU A 58 -5.05 15.82 -12.46
N ALA A 59 -4.25 16.78 -12.90
CA ALA A 59 -4.69 18.16 -13.10
C ALA A 59 -5.86 18.31 -14.10
N ASP A 60 -6.04 17.33 -15.00
CA ASP A 60 -7.16 17.26 -15.95
C ASP A 60 -8.42 16.57 -15.39
N GLY A 61 -8.38 16.12 -14.13
CA GLY A 61 -9.46 15.38 -13.46
C GLY A 61 -9.45 13.87 -13.72
N SER A 62 -8.58 13.39 -14.61
CA SER A 62 -8.37 11.95 -14.84
C SER A 62 -7.68 11.29 -13.65
N GLN A 63 -7.59 9.96 -13.69
CA GLN A 63 -7.00 9.15 -12.62
C GLN A 63 -5.74 8.47 -13.16
N PRO A 64 -4.70 8.29 -12.34
CA PRO A 64 -3.57 7.44 -12.73
C PRO A 64 -4.06 6.01 -13.00
N PRO A 65 -3.43 5.28 -13.94
CA PRO A 65 -3.85 3.93 -14.28
C PRO A 65 -3.60 2.95 -13.14
N PHE A 66 -4.38 1.86 -13.13
CA PHE A 66 -4.14 0.72 -12.26
C PHE A 66 -2.69 0.21 -12.43
N GLY A 67 -2.04 -0.09 -11.32
CA GLY A 67 -0.66 -0.57 -11.29
C GLY A 67 0.41 0.52 -11.36
N ALA A 68 0.04 1.80 -11.43
CA ALA A 68 1.02 2.89 -11.28
C ALA A 68 1.69 2.80 -9.91
N SER A 69 3.02 2.85 -9.85
CA SER A 69 3.76 2.78 -8.60
C SER A 69 3.91 4.15 -7.97
N VAL A 70 3.82 4.20 -6.64
CA VAL A 70 3.98 5.42 -5.86
C VAL A 70 5.25 5.28 -5.02
N THR A 71 6.22 6.14 -5.28
CA THR A 71 7.53 6.12 -4.63
C THR A 71 7.77 7.39 -3.82
N SER A 72 8.49 7.27 -2.70
CA SER A 72 8.95 8.44 -1.94
C SER A 72 10.14 9.13 -2.60
N GLU A 73 10.48 10.33 -2.14
CA GLU A 73 11.70 11.05 -2.56
C GLU A 73 12.99 10.22 -2.40
N LYS A 74 12.98 9.22 -1.51
CA LYS A 74 14.11 8.32 -1.26
C LYS A 74 14.14 7.11 -2.20
N GLY A 75 13.28 7.08 -3.22
CA GLY A 75 13.17 5.99 -4.19
C GLY A 75 12.55 4.70 -3.62
N ARG A 76 11.92 4.76 -2.44
CA ARG A 76 11.24 3.61 -1.85
C ARG A 76 9.82 3.53 -2.37
N GLU A 77 9.41 2.37 -2.86
CA GLU A 77 8.00 2.10 -3.17
C GLU A 77 7.15 2.08 -1.90
N LEU A 78 6.11 2.92 -1.87
CA LEU A 78 5.19 3.03 -0.75
C LEU A 78 3.88 2.27 -1.01
N GLY A 79 3.56 2.04 -2.28
CA GLY A 79 2.38 1.34 -2.73
C GLY A 79 2.14 1.51 -4.23
N MET A 80 0.94 1.12 -4.65
CA MET A 80 0.52 1.12 -6.05
C MET A 80 -0.93 1.59 -6.15
N VAL A 81 -1.28 2.15 -7.30
CA VAL A 81 -2.62 2.63 -7.64
C VAL A 81 -3.50 1.44 -8.01
N ALA A 82 -4.64 1.33 -7.34
CA ALA A 82 -5.73 0.43 -7.61
C ALA A 82 -6.81 1.13 -8.47
N ASP A 83 -8.01 0.57 -8.49
CA ASP A 83 -9.13 1.14 -9.24
C ASP A 83 -9.52 2.54 -8.73
N GLU A 84 -10.12 3.34 -9.62
CA GLU A 84 -10.61 4.70 -9.32
C GLU A 84 -9.54 5.70 -8.84
N GLY A 85 -8.26 5.42 -9.11
CA GLY A 85 -7.13 6.24 -8.66
C GLY A 85 -6.82 6.10 -7.16
N LEU A 86 -7.39 5.09 -6.49
CA LEU A 86 -7.12 4.81 -5.09
C LEU A 86 -5.74 4.19 -4.91
N ALA A 87 -4.94 4.64 -3.96
CA ALA A 87 -3.64 4.06 -3.62
C ALA A 87 -3.54 3.80 -2.13
N TRP A 88 -3.07 2.60 -1.78
CA TRP A 88 -2.75 2.22 -0.40
C TRP A 88 -1.28 2.41 -0.16
N LEU A 89 -0.94 3.42 0.65
CA LEU A 89 0.43 3.83 0.87
C LEU A 89 0.84 3.45 2.29
N SER A 90 2.01 2.83 2.41
CA SER A 90 2.59 2.44 3.69
C SER A 90 3.96 3.07 3.88
N GLY A 91 4.24 3.54 5.09
CA GLY A 91 5.52 4.17 5.39
C GLY A 91 5.64 5.60 4.84
N VAL A 92 4.53 6.33 4.72
CA VAL A 92 4.52 7.73 4.26
C VAL A 92 5.06 8.67 5.34
N THR A 93 5.90 9.61 4.96
CA THR A 93 6.36 10.73 5.80
C THR A 93 5.47 11.95 5.53
N PRO A 94 4.75 12.49 6.53
CA PRO A 94 4.00 13.73 6.36
C PRO A 94 4.92 14.87 5.87
N GLY A 95 4.45 15.67 4.91
CA GLY A 95 5.22 16.75 4.30
C GLY A 95 6.12 16.33 3.13
N GLU A 96 6.23 15.03 2.80
CA GLU A 96 7.07 14.57 1.70
C GLU A 96 6.36 14.63 0.33
N THR A 97 7.15 14.72 -0.74
CA THR A 97 6.67 14.60 -2.12
C THR A 97 6.74 13.14 -2.57
N LEU A 98 5.67 12.62 -3.17
CA LEU A 98 5.67 11.29 -3.77
C LEU A 98 5.68 11.41 -5.29
N SER A 99 6.37 10.49 -5.93
CA SER A 99 6.40 10.37 -7.39
C SER A 99 5.49 9.21 -7.82
N VAL A 100 4.64 9.46 -8.81
CA VAL A 100 3.76 8.46 -9.40
C VAL A 100 4.33 8.08 -10.76
N ASN A 101 4.65 6.80 -10.93
CA ASN A 101 5.31 6.25 -12.11
C ASN A 101 4.42 5.22 -12.80
N TRP A 102 4.24 5.39 -14.11
CA TRP A 102 3.71 4.38 -15.01
C TRP A 102 4.33 4.57 -16.39
N ASP A 103 4.26 3.53 -17.24
CA ASP A 103 4.95 3.46 -18.53
C ASP A 103 6.48 3.66 -18.43
N GLY A 104 7.07 3.31 -17.28
CA GLY A 104 8.51 3.38 -17.03
C GLY A 104 9.06 4.79 -16.82
N LYS A 105 8.20 5.80 -16.59
CA LYS A 105 8.61 7.18 -16.33
C LYS A 105 7.79 7.79 -15.19
N ILE A 106 8.37 8.78 -14.51
CA ILE A 106 7.63 9.61 -13.56
C ILE A 106 6.70 10.50 -14.38
N GLN A 107 5.41 10.47 -14.06
CA GLN A 107 4.38 11.17 -14.83
C GLN A 107 3.82 12.35 -14.05
N CYS A 108 3.69 12.18 -12.73
CA CYS A 108 3.26 13.25 -11.84
C CYS A 108 3.79 13.07 -10.43
N GLN A 109 3.69 14.15 -9.64
CA GLN A 109 4.07 14.21 -8.24
C GLN A 109 2.88 14.65 -7.39
N VAL A 110 2.86 14.17 -6.14
CA VAL A 110 1.85 14.55 -5.14
C VAL A 110 2.53 14.98 -3.86
N ASN A 111 1.96 15.99 -3.19
CA ASN A 111 2.47 16.47 -1.91
C ASN A 111 1.61 15.93 -0.78
N VAL A 112 2.23 15.27 0.20
CA VAL A 112 1.54 14.79 1.39
C VAL A 112 1.47 15.93 2.40
N PRO A 113 0.29 16.32 2.90
CA PRO A 113 0.18 17.35 3.95
C PRO A 113 0.95 16.96 5.22
N GLU A 114 1.57 17.93 5.90
CA GLU A 114 2.22 17.70 7.20
C GLU A 114 1.24 17.22 8.28
N THR A 115 -0.04 17.55 8.11
CA THR A 115 -1.13 17.14 9.00
C THR A 115 -1.64 15.72 8.74
N ALA A 116 -1.07 14.99 7.78
CA ALA A 116 -1.49 13.63 7.45
C ALA A 116 -1.27 12.67 8.64
N ILE A 117 -2.34 12.00 9.07
CA ILE A 117 -2.33 10.99 10.13
C ILE A 117 -2.52 9.59 9.56
N SER A 118 -2.19 8.55 10.34
CA SER A 118 -2.35 7.17 9.86
C SER A 118 -3.83 6.84 9.66
N ASP A 119 -4.10 6.01 8.66
CA ASP A 119 -5.40 5.48 8.26
C ASP A 119 -6.39 6.54 7.76
N GLN A 120 -5.87 7.73 7.45
CA GLN A 120 -6.65 8.81 6.84
C GLN A 120 -6.82 8.60 5.33
N GLN A 121 -8.02 8.88 4.84
CA GLN A 121 -8.27 9.04 3.42
C GLN A 121 -8.04 10.50 3.00
N LEU A 122 -7.17 10.70 2.00
CA LEU A 122 -6.79 12.01 1.49
C LEU A 122 -6.94 12.07 -0.04
N LEU A 123 -7.51 13.16 -0.54
CA LEU A 123 -7.47 13.49 -1.96
C LEU A 123 -6.15 14.22 -2.25
N LEU A 124 -5.30 13.63 -3.08
CA LEU A 124 -3.99 14.19 -3.43
C LEU A 124 -3.95 14.52 -4.94
N PRO A 125 -3.96 15.82 -5.30
CA PRO A 125 -3.80 16.24 -6.69
C PRO A 125 -2.41 15.87 -7.21
N CYS A 126 -2.36 15.15 -8.32
CA CYS A 126 -1.15 14.76 -9.04
C CYS A 126 -0.83 15.80 -10.10
N THR A 127 0.25 16.55 -9.88
CA THR A 127 0.73 17.57 -10.80
C THR A 127 1.86 17.01 -11.67
N PRO A 128 1.86 17.23 -12.99
CA PRO A 128 2.95 16.79 -13.86
C PRO A 128 4.29 17.31 -13.38
N GLN A 129 5.33 16.48 -13.47
CA GLN A 129 6.70 16.93 -13.22
C GLN A 129 7.09 17.89 -14.36
N LYS A 130 7.47 19.13 -14.01
CA LYS A 130 7.86 20.16 -14.97
C LYS A 130 9.25 19.90 -15.56
#